data_AF-A0A328TU16-F1
#
_entry.id   AF-A0A328TU16-F1
#
_cell.length_a   1.000
_cell.length_b   1.000
_cell.length_c   1.000
_cell.angle_alpha   90.00
_cell.angle_beta   90.00
_cell.angle_gamma   90.00
#
_symmetry.space_group_name_H-M   'P 1'
#
loop_
_entity.id
_entity.type
_entity.pdbx_description
1 polymer ?
#
loop_
_entity_poly.entity_id
_entity_poly.type
_entity_poly.pdbx_seq_one_letter_code
_entity_poly.pdbx_strand_id
1 'polypeptide(L)'
;MASEKLLLPTRDTRDIINAAVKAMDRIWIDGHRYAKAGVMLNDFTPCGVSQLNLFDEVQPREHSDELMKVLDGINHSGKGKVWFAGRGIAPEWQMKREMLSPAYTTRWNEIPTAKL
;
A
#
# COMPACT_ATOMS: atom_id res chain seq x y z
N MET A 1 -6.23 -16.14 6.05
CA MET A 1 -6.67 -15.21 5.00
C MET A 1 -7.96 -14.57 5.48
N ALA A 2 -8.06 -13.25 5.45
CA ALA A 2 -9.29 -12.53 5.76
C ALA A 2 -9.75 -11.74 4.53
N SER A 3 -11.05 -11.61 4.38
CA SER A 3 -11.68 -10.76 3.36
C SER A 3 -12.64 -9.79 4.05
N GLU A 4 -12.72 -8.58 3.48
CA GLU A 4 -13.70 -7.58 3.87
C GLU A 4 -14.46 -7.14 2.63
N LYS A 5 -15.79 -7.16 2.72
CA LYS A 5 -16.66 -6.71 1.65
C LYS A 5 -17.01 -5.25 1.90
N LEU A 6 -16.72 -4.41 0.91
CA LEU A 6 -17.17 -3.03 0.91
C LEU A 6 -18.63 -3.00 0.43
N LEU A 7 -19.48 -2.26 1.15
CA LEU A 7 -20.90 -2.13 0.83
C LEU A 7 -21.12 -1.31 -0.45
N LEU A 8 -20.21 -0.38 -0.71
CA LEU A 8 -20.20 0.48 -1.88
C LEU A 8 -18.88 0.35 -2.63
N PRO A 9 -18.90 0.40 -3.97
CA PRO A 9 -17.68 0.51 -4.75
C PRO A 9 -17.00 1.85 -4.44
N THR A 10 -15.79 1.79 -3.89
CA THR A 10 -14.98 2.98 -3.55
C THR A 10 -13.65 2.94 -4.27
N ARG A 11 -13.16 4.13 -4.63
CA ARG A 11 -11.80 4.35 -5.11
C ARG A 11 -10.99 5.20 -4.12
N ASP A 12 -11.54 5.45 -2.93
CA ASP A 12 -10.85 6.19 -1.88
C ASP A 12 -9.83 5.28 -1.18
N THR A 13 -8.55 5.66 -1.28
CA THR A 13 -7.45 4.91 -0.66
C THR A 13 -7.64 4.76 0.86
N ARG A 14 -8.30 5.72 1.53
CA ARG A 14 -8.52 5.68 2.99
C ARG A 14 -9.47 4.55 3.38
N ASP A 15 -10.52 4.33 2.61
CA ASP A 15 -11.51 3.28 2.90
C ASP A 15 -10.92 1.90 2.61
N ILE A 16 -10.09 1.79 1.56
CA ILE A 16 -9.33 0.57 1.25
C ILE A 16 -8.33 0.24 2.37
N ILE A 17 -7.59 1.23 2.87
CA ILE A 17 -6.65 1.03 3.99
C ILE A 17 -7.40 0.57 5.24
N ASN A 18 -8.53 1.20 5.57
CA ASN A 18 -9.32 0.83 6.74
C ASN A 18 -9.84 -0.62 6.64
N ALA A 19 -10.33 -1.04 5.49
CA ALA A 19 -10.76 -2.42 5.26
C ALA A 19 -9.58 -3.41 5.33
N ALA A 20 -8.41 -3.03 4.81
CA ALA A 20 -7.22 -3.87 4.90
C ALA A 20 -6.75 -4.06 6.35
N VAL A 21 -6.77 -2.99 7.16
CA VAL A 21 -6.41 -3.06 8.59
C VAL A 21 -7.40 -3.92 9.36
N LYS A 22 -8.70 -3.71 9.19
CA LYS A 22 -9.74 -4.54 9.82
C LYS A 22 -9.64 -6.02 9.43
N ALA A 23 -9.34 -6.31 8.17
CA ALA A 23 -9.09 -7.68 7.74
C ALA A 23 -7.82 -8.26 8.41
N MET A 24 -6.76 -7.46 8.54
CA MET A 24 -5.52 -7.85 9.23
C MET A 24 -5.76 -8.17 10.70
N ASP A 25 -6.53 -7.34 11.42
CA ASP A 25 -6.83 -7.53 12.84
C ASP A 25 -7.49 -8.89 13.12
N ARG A 26 -8.27 -9.42 12.16
CA ARG A 26 -8.92 -10.74 12.29
C ARG A 26 -7.97 -11.92 12.17
N ILE A 27 -6.85 -11.76 11.47
CA ILE A 27 -5.86 -12.82 11.23
C ILE A 27 -4.56 -12.58 12.00
N TRP A 28 -4.54 -11.52 12.80
CA TRP A 28 -3.40 -11.17 13.64
C TRP A 28 -3.30 -12.15 14.80
N ILE A 29 -2.10 -12.71 14.98
CA ILE A 29 -1.76 -13.59 16.08
C ILE A 29 -0.52 -13.04 16.75
N ASP A 30 -0.67 -12.64 18.02
CA ASP A 30 0.43 -12.10 18.80
C ASP A 30 1.58 -13.12 18.94
N GLY A 31 2.82 -12.60 18.96
CA GLY A 31 4.02 -13.42 19.05
C GLY A 31 4.52 -13.99 17.72
N HIS A 32 3.78 -13.84 16.62
CA HIS A 32 4.22 -14.28 15.29
C HIS A 32 4.77 -13.11 14.45
N ARG A 33 5.88 -13.36 13.76
CA ARG A 33 6.44 -12.41 12.77
C ARG A 33 5.89 -12.72 11.39
N TYR A 34 5.18 -11.77 10.80
CA TYR A 34 4.69 -11.87 9.43
C TYR A 34 5.77 -11.38 8.45
N ALA A 35 6.15 -12.23 7.50
CA ALA A 35 7.20 -11.91 6.53
C ALA A 35 6.71 -11.06 5.34
N LYS A 36 5.45 -11.25 4.93
CA LYS A 36 4.82 -10.54 3.81
C LYS A 36 3.30 -10.52 3.99
N ALA A 37 2.70 -9.39 3.62
CA ALA A 37 1.26 -9.25 3.46
C ALA A 37 0.97 -8.69 2.06
N GLY A 38 -0.19 -9.03 1.50
CA GLY A 38 -0.66 -8.53 0.23
C GLY A 38 -2.15 -8.25 0.29
N VAL A 39 -2.59 -7.19 -0.37
CA VAL A 39 -4.01 -6.84 -0.52
C VAL A 39 -4.45 -7.20 -1.93
N MET A 40 -5.55 -7.94 -2.06
CA MET A 40 -6.16 -8.28 -3.34
C MET A 40 -7.52 -7.58 -3.41
N LEU A 41 -7.70 -6.73 -4.42
CA LEU A 41 -8.98 -6.10 -4.73
C LEU A 41 -9.67 -6.94 -5.78
N ASN A 42 -10.94 -7.23 -5.54
CA ASN A 42 -11.81 -8.01 -6.43
C ASN A 42 -13.08 -7.21 -6.71
N ASP A 43 -13.78 -7.55 -7.79
CA ASP A 43 -15.07 -6.97 -8.18
C ASP A 43 -15.00 -5.48 -8.55
N PHE A 44 -14.33 -5.19 -9.67
CA PHE A 44 -14.21 -3.84 -10.21
C PHE A 44 -15.45 -3.45 -11.00
N THR A 45 -16.11 -2.36 -10.58
CA THR A 45 -17.27 -1.81 -11.28
C THR A 45 -16.91 -0.54 -12.07
N PRO A 46 -17.48 -0.32 -13.27
CA PRO A 46 -17.29 0.92 -14.03
C PRO A 46 -17.71 2.17 -13.23
N CYS A 47 -16.92 3.23 -13.35
CA CYS A 47 -17.23 4.52 -12.73
C CYS A 47 -18.56 5.09 -13.28
N GLY A 48 -19.51 5.39 -12.39
CA GLY A 48 -20.79 6.04 -12.75
C GLY A 48 -22.01 5.12 -12.84
N VAL A 49 -21.85 3.80 -12.63
CA VAL A 49 -22.97 2.82 -12.65
C VAL A 49 -23.43 2.46 -11.23
N SER A 50 -22.85 3.06 -10.19
CA SER A 50 -23.26 2.81 -8.81
C SER A 50 -24.50 3.64 -8.49
N GLN A 51 -25.67 3.01 -8.52
CA GLN A 51 -26.84 3.54 -7.82
C GLN A 51 -26.52 3.54 -6.32
N LEU A 52 -26.51 4.71 -5.71
CA LEU A 52 -26.55 4.83 -4.25
C LEU A 52 -27.93 4.31 -3.82
N ASN A 53 -28.02 3.34 -2.91
CA ASN A 53 -29.34 2.97 -2.39
C ASN A 53 -29.85 4.15 -1.55
N LEU A 54 -31.16 4.39 -1.64
CA LEU A 54 -31.85 5.42 -0.85
C LEU A 54 -31.68 5.23 0.68
N PHE A 55 -31.27 4.04 1.10
CA PHE A 55 -31.10 3.63 2.50
C PHE A 55 -29.65 3.25 2.86
N ASP A 56 -28.67 3.55 2.00
CA ASP A 56 -27.27 3.30 2.36
C ASP A 56 -26.84 4.30 3.45
N GLU A 57 -26.63 3.81 4.67
CA GLU A 57 -26.13 4.59 5.81
C GLU A 57 -24.69 5.09 5.60
N VAL A 58 -23.94 4.43 4.71
CA VAL A 58 -22.56 4.77 4.39
C VAL A 58 -22.57 5.61 3.13
N GLN A 59 -22.54 6.94 3.24
CA GLN A 59 -22.38 7.79 2.06
C GLN A 59 -20.89 7.89 1.65
N PRO A 60 -20.58 7.99 0.35
CA PRO A 60 -19.25 8.35 -0.10
C PRO A 60 -18.84 9.66 0.57
N ARG A 61 -17.61 9.74 1.08
CA ARG A 61 -17.11 10.97 1.69
C ARG A 61 -17.16 12.10 0.67
N GLU A 62 -17.67 13.26 1.08
CA GLU A 62 -17.68 14.46 0.26
C GLU A 62 -16.25 14.79 -0.21
N HIS A 63 -16.13 15.22 -1.46
CA HIS A 63 -14.86 15.58 -2.12
C HIS A 63 -13.78 14.48 -2.17
N SER A 64 -14.13 13.21 -1.94
CA SER A 64 -13.17 12.10 -2.01
C SER A 64 -12.49 11.98 -3.39
N ASP A 65 -13.26 12.10 -4.47
CA ASP A 65 -12.74 12.04 -5.84
C ASP A 65 -11.77 13.18 -6.17
N GLU A 66 -12.06 14.40 -5.71
CA GLU A 66 -11.18 15.56 -5.92
C GLU A 66 -9.87 15.41 -5.15
N LEU A 67 -9.97 14.96 -3.89
CA LEU A 67 -8.80 14.69 -3.07
C LEU A 67 -7.91 13.60 -3.69
N MET A 68 -8.50 12.49 -4.13
CA MET A 68 -7.74 11.40 -4.77
C MET A 68 -7.06 11.87 -6.05
N LYS A 69 -7.75 12.67 -6.89
CA LYS A 69 -7.13 13.29 -8.08
C LYS A 69 -5.92 14.16 -7.74
N VAL A 70 -6.01 14.98 -6.69
CA VAL A 70 -4.89 15.83 -6.26
C VAL A 70 -3.73 14.98 -5.75
N LEU A 71 -4.03 13.98 -4.91
CA LEU A 71 -3.04 13.06 -4.37
C LEU A 71 -2.30 12.32 -5.49
N ASP A 72 -3.05 11.78 -6.45
CA ASP A 72 -2.50 11.08 -7.61
C ASP A 72 -1.70 12.02 -8.51
N GLY A 73 -2.18 13.25 -8.71
CA GLY A 73 -1.46 14.28 -9.45
C GLY A 73 -0.10 14.60 -8.83
N ILE A 74 -0.05 14.74 -7.51
CA ILE A 74 1.22 14.94 -6.79
C ILE A 74 2.13 13.73 -6.96
N ASN A 75 1.60 12.51 -6.76
CA ASN A 75 2.35 11.27 -6.88
C ASN A 75 2.91 11.02 -8.28
N HIS A 76 2.20 11.45 -9.34
CA HIS A 76 2.67 11.35 -10.73
C HIS A 76 3.56 12.51 -11.16
N SER A 77 3.59 13.62 -10.43
CA SER A 77 4.37 14.82 -10.81
C SER A 77 5.88 14.62 -10.75
N GLY A 78 6.37 13.58 -10.06
CA GLY A 78 7.79 13.29 -9.88
C GLY A 78 8.53 14.26 -8.93
N LYS A 79 7.86 15.30 -8.42
CA LYS A 79 8.42 16.28 -7.47
C LYS A 79 8.42 15.80 -6.02
N GLY A 80 7.74 14.68 -5.76
CA GLY A 80 7.61 14.06 -4.45
C GLY A 80 6.48 13.02 -4.48
N LYS A 81 6.46 12.13 -3.50
CA LYS A 81 5.34 11.20 -3.27
C LYS A 81 4.68 11.60 -1.94
N VAL A 82 3.36 11.53 -1.87
CA VAL A 82 2.59 11.68 -0.63
C VAL A 82 2.07 10.30 -0.25
N TRP A 83 2.15 9.98 1.04
CA TRP A 83 1.64 8.72 1.57
C TRP A 83 0.88 8.98 2.87
N PHE A 84 -0.05 8.08 3.18
CA PHE A 84 -0.76 8.10 4.45
C PHE A 84 0.19 7.76 5.60
N ALA A 85 0.04 8.47 6.73
CA ALA A 85 0.90 8.31 7.90
C ALA A 85 0.95 6.86 8.43
N GLY A 86 -0.14 6.09 8.27
CA GLY A 86 -0.20 4.68 8.66
C GLY A 86 0.78 3.76 7.93
N ARG A 87 1.38 4.20 6.82
CA ARG A 87 2.45 3.48 6.12
C ARG A 87 3.78 3.48 6.89
N GLY A 88 3.97 4.42 7.83
CA GLY A 88 5.26 4.71 8.43
C GLY A 88 6.22 5.41 7.46
N ILE A 89 7.36 5.88 7.96
CA ILE A 89 8.42 6.58 7.20
C ILE A 89 9.42 5.57 6.60
N ALA A 90 9.02 4.30 6.47
CA ALA A 90 9.93 3.26 6.03
C ALA A 90 10.29 3.43 4.55
N PRO A 91 11.57 3.28 4.17
CA PRO A 91 12.01 3.38 2.79
C PRO A 91 11.28 2.38 1.89
N GLU A 92 11.21 2.71 0.59
CA GLU A 92 10.70 1.83 -0.47
C GLU A 92 11.28 0.42 -0.29
N TRP A 93 10.44 -0.63 -0.31
CA TRP A 93 10.81 -2.00 0.03
C TRP A 93 12.09 -2.42 -0.70
N GLN A 94 13.23 -2.33 -0.01
CA GLN A 94 14.50 -2.73 -0.59
C GLN A 94 14.69 -4.22 -0.37
N MET A 95 15.17 -4.90 -1.40
CA MET A 95 15.56 -6.30 -1.29
C MET A 95 16.57 -6.43 -0.15
N LYS A 96 16.25 -7.30 0.84
CA LYS A 96 17.12 -7.57 1.99
C LYS A 96 18.39 -8.27 1.49
N ARG A 97 19.42 -7.47 1.22
CA ARG A 97 20.69 -7.90 0.61
C ARG A 97 21.82 -8.10 1.64
N GLU A 98 21.48 -8.29 2.92
CA GLU A 98 22.43 -8.43 4.02
C GLU A 98 23.36 -9.65 3.90
N MET A 99 22.94 -10.67 3.13
CA MET A 99 23.72 -11.88 2.84
C MET A 99 24.23 -11.92 1.39
N LEU A 100 24.28 -10.79 0.70
CA LEU A 100 24.82 -10.74 -0.66
C LEU A 100 26.35 -10.87 -0.61
N SER A 101 26.90 -11.87 -1.29
CA SER A 101 28.35 -11.98 -1.48
C SER A 101 28.88 -10.74 -2.22
N PRO A 102 30.06 -10.21 -1.87
CA PRO A 102 30.61 -9.07 -2.58
C PRO A 102 30.85 -9.40 -4.06
N ALA A 103 30.54 -8.44 -4.92
CA ALA A 103 30.65 -8.53 -6.36
C ALA A 103 32.10 -8.26 -6.82
N TYR A 104 33.01 -9.14 -6.41
CA TYR A 104 34.46 -8.99 -6.63
C TYR A 104 34.88 -8.79 -8.09
N THR A 105 34.10 -9.30 -9.04
CA THR A 105 34.42 -9.26 -10.47
C THR A 105 33.71 -8.14 -11.24
N THR A 106 32.64 -7.57 -10.68
CA THR A 106 31.79 -6.60 -11.38
C THR A 106 31.71 -5.24 -10.71
N ARG A 107 32.25 -5.10 -9.48
CA ARG A 107 32.30 -3.82 -8.75
C ARG A 107 33.66 -3.60 -8.09
N TRP A 108 34.39 -2.63 -8.60
CA TRP A 108 35.72 -2.24 -8.09
C TRP A 108 35.73 -1.89 -6.60
N ASN A 109 34.67 -1.26 -6.08
CA ASN A 109 34.56 -0.88 -4.66
C ASN A 109 34.39 -2.07 -3.69
N GLU A 110 34.10 -3.26 -4.22
CA GLU A 110 33.87 -4.46 -3.42
C GLU A 110 35.10 -5.40 -3.41
N ILE A 111 36.20 -5.01 -4.08
CA ILE A 111 37.46 -5.76 -4.11
C ILE A 111 38.22 -5.62 -2.78
N PRO A 112 38.73 -6.72 -2.18
CA PRO A 112 39.50 -6.65 -0.94
C PRO A 112 40.78 -5.83 -1.13
N THR A 113 41.03 -4.89 -0.23
CA THR A 113 42.29 -4.12 -0.20
C THR A 113 43.31 -4.84 0.67
N ALA A 114 44.46 -5.16 0.10
CA ALA A 114 45.59 -5.69 0.85
C ALA A 114 46.18 -4.59 1.73
N LYS A 115 46.39 -4.87 3.02
CA LYS A 115 47.19 -4.04 3.92
C LYS A 115 48.50 -4.77 4.22
N LEU A 116 49.59 -4.00 4.24
CA LEU A 116 50.92 -4.44 4.67
C LEU A 116 50.99 -4.55 6.20
#